data_AF-A0A524GLI8-F1
#
_entry.id   AF-A0A524GLI8-F1
#
_cell.length_a   1.000
_cell.length_b   1.000
_cell.length_c   1.000
_cell.angle_alpha   90.00
_cell.angle_beta   90.00
_cell.angle_gamma   90.00
#
_symmetry.space_group_name_H-M   'P 1'
#
loop_
_entity.id
_entity.type
_entity.pdbx_description
1 polymer ?
#
loop_
_entity_poly.entity_id
_entity_poly.type
_entity_poly.pdbx_seq_one_letter_code
_entity_poly.pdbx_strand_id
1 'polypeptide(L)'
;MAEKEYGEIIGSNGRPRFGICKNPLESFDLKKLRRYGRDVQGPVSAFRLKRWQYLGVCNEEVIFGLAVVDAGYLGNMFTYAFDRETKELLEYDIIHPLGLATEIKGNSLSGNASFKSGKTDVYMKIGADSIELTAMVKGRLKAELRFERYSEAMNIVTRVGLKGFNYTTKESGMAVSGTIGVGDREFTIEPSQSSGVLDYTFGYLSHYTFWNWASGGGFDKEGRRIGFNLVQGVNETGYTENAFWIDGRMIKTDTIDFQYNDLNILDPWRLVSSDGKVDLTFYPEGERKKALNLGILMSNFHQPFGRFEGTLRDGTTEYQIQTGFGFTEEHEAKW
;
A
#
# COMPACT_ATOMS: atom_id res chain seq x y z
N MET A 1 -18.49 -0.22 -12.99
CA MET A 1 -19.38 -0.37 -11.81
C MET A 1 -19.69 1.02 -11.27
N ALA A 2 -20.90 1.25 -10.75
CA ALA A 2 -21.28 2.57 -10.21
C ALA A 2 -20.56 2.86 -8.88
N GLU A 3 -19.89 4.01 -8.81
CA GLU A 3 -19.33 4.55 -7.56
C GLU A 3 -20.44 5.02 -6.63
N LYS A 4 -20.17 4.96 -5.32
CA LYS A 4 -21.14 5.36 -4.30
C LYS A 4 -20.58 6.52 -3.46
N GLU A 5 -21.49 7.40 -3.04
CA GLU A 5 -21.18 8.51 -2.13
C GLU A 5 -21.74 8.20 -0.74
N TYR A 6 -20.85 7.92 0.21
CA TYR A 6 -21.16 7.85 1.63
C TYR A 6 -19.91 8.15 2.47
N GLY A 7 -20.06 8.89 3.57
CA GLY A 7 -18.96 9.21 4.48
C GLY A 7 -18.70 8.17 5.59
N GLU A 8 -19.65 7.26 5.85
CA GLU A 8 -19.53 6.25 6.91
C GLU A 8 -19.30 4.84 6.34
N ILE A 9 -18.34 4.10 6.92
CA ILE A 9 -18.08 2.70 6.53
C ILE A 9 -19.23 1.74 6.92
N ILE A 10 -19.94 2.01 8.02
CA ILE A 10 -21.05 1.17 8.50
C ILE A 10 -22.40 1.78 8.10
N GLY A 11 -23.27 0.97 7.49
CA GLY A 11 -24.65 1.36 7.17
C GLY A 11 -25.59 1.31 8.37
N SER A 12 -26.80 1.86 8.21
CA SER A 12 -27.84 1.86 9.25
C SER A 12 -28.28 0.46 9.70
N ASN A 13 -28.09 -0.56 8.86
CA ASN A 13 -28.33 -1.97 9.18
C ASN A 13 -27.18 -2.63 9.98
N GLY A 14 -26.15 -1.86 10.37
CA GLY A 14 -24.97 -2.34 11.08
C GLY A 14 -24.00 -3.15 10.23
N ARG A 15 -24.16 -3.20 8.90
CA ARG A 15 -23.23 -3.89 7.99
C ARG A 15 -22.28 -2.88 7.33
N PRO A 16 -21.05 -3.29 6.95
CA PRO A 16 -20.19 -2.48 6.10
C PRO A 16 -20.88 -2.16 4.76
N ARG A 17 -20.67 -0.94 4.27
CA ARG A 17 -21.12 -0.51 2.94
C ARG A 17 -20.10 -0.95 1.90
N PHE A 18 -20.37 -2.10 1.26
CA PHE A 18 -19.47 -2.65 0.24
C PHE A 18 -19.58 -1.90 -1.09
N GLY A 19 -18.42 -1.72 -1.73
CA GLY A 19 -18.29 -1.08 -3.03
C GLY A 19 -17.08 -0.18 -3.15
N ILE A 20 -16.93 0.38 -4.35
CA ILE A 20 -15.98 1.44 -4.65
C ILE A 20 -16.62 2.77 -4.23
N CYS A 21 -15.90 3.52 -3.41
CA CYS A 21 -16.30 4.84 -2.96
C CYS A 21 -15.61 5.88 -3.85
N LYS A 22 -16.37 6.88 -4.29
CA LYS A 22 -15.79 7.98 -5.09
C LYS A 22 -14.78 8.79 -4.26
N ASN A 23 -15.16 9.07 -3.01
CA ASN A 23 -14.33 9.80 -2.05
C ASN A 23 -13.86 8.85 -0.95
N PRO A 24 -12.71 9.12 -0.31
CA PRO A 24 -12.31 8.39 0.88
C PRO A 24 -13.36 8.52 2.00
N LEU A 25 -13.44 7.49 2.85
CA LEU A 25 -14.39 7.47 3.95
C LEU A 25 -13.93 8.38 5.09
N GLU A 26 -14.85 9.20 5.60
CA GLU A 26 -14.60 10.14 6.70
C GLU A 26 -14.65 9.46 8.07
N SER A 27 -15.50 8.44 8.23
CA SER A 27 -15.73 7.79 9.52
C SER A 27 -15.53 6.28 9.46
N PHE A 28 -14.62 5.82 10.33
CA PHE A 28 -14.36 4.41 10.64
C PHE A 28 -14.97 3.99 11.99
N ASP A 29 -16.03 4.66 12.45
CA ASP A 29 -16.70 4.29 13.70
C ASP A 29 -17.35 2.90 13.59
N LEU A 30 -16.80 1.95 14.35
CA LEU A 30 -17.28 0.58 14.40
C LEU A 30 -18.34 0.32 15.47
N LYS A 31 -18.75 1.30 16.28
CA LYS A 31 -19.77 1.11 17.34
C LYS A 31 -21.09 0.57 16.80
N LYS A 32 -21.45 0.95 15.57
CA LYS A 32 -22.66 0.48 14.87
C LYS A 32 -22.49 -0.90 14.22
N LEU A 33 -21.28 -1.46 14.17
CA LEU A 33 -21.02 -2.73 13.49
C LEU A 33 -21.81 -3.87 14.15
N ARG A 34 -22.54 -4.63 13.33
CA ARG A 34 -23.28 -5.83 13.71
C ARG A 34 -22.95 -6.96 12.73
N ARG A 35 -22.52 -8.12 13.25
CA ARG A 35 -22.34 -9.33 12.43
C ARG A 35 -23.57 -10.22 12.59
N TYR A 36 -24.38 -10.29 11.53
CA TYR A 36 -25.62 -11.07 11.53
C TYR A 36 -26.54 -10.70 12.71
N GLY A 37 -26.73 -9.39 12.93
CA GLY A 37 -27.57 -8.84 14.00
C GLY A 37 -26.93 -8.82 15.39
N ARG A 38 -25.76 -9.44 15.58
CA ARG A 38 -25.06 -9.46 16.88
C ARG A 38 -24.05 -8.34 16.99
N ASP A 39 -24.00 -7.70 18.15
CA ASP A 39 -22.90 -6.82 18.52
C ASP A 39 -21.60 -7.61 18.62
N VAL A 40 -20.52 -6.98 18.18
CA VAL A 40 -19.19 -7.58 18.06
C VAL A 40 -18.14 -6.72 18.76
N GLN A 41 -18.52 -5.67 19.47
CA GLN A 41 -17.58 -4.92 20.28
C GLN A 41 -16.92 -5.81 21.33
N GLY A 42 -15.67 -5.49 21.65
CA GLY A 42 -14.92 -6.13 22.72
C GLY A 42 -13.47 -6.48 22.35
N PRO A 43 -12.71 -7.05 23.30
CA PRO A 43 -11.27 -7.28 23.16
C PRO A 43 -10.92 -8.13 21.95
N VAL A 44 -11.67 -9.22 21.69
CA VAL A 44 -11.45 -10.09 20.52
C VAL A 44 -11.59 -9.33 19.21
N SER A 45 -12.52 -8.37 19.12
CA SER A 45 -12.66 -7.55 17.93
C SER A 45 -11.51 -6.56 17.79
N ALA A 46 -11.07 -5.95 18.88
CA ALA A 46 -9.88 -5.08 18.87
C ALA A 46 -8.64 -5.84 18.37
N PHE A 47 -8.39 -7.06 18.88
CA PHE A 47 -7.28 -7.92 18.43
C PHE A 47 -7.37 -8.34 16.96
N ARG A 48 -8.58 -8.46 16.41
CA ARG A 48 -8.78 -8.86 15.02
C ARG A 48 -8.70 -7.70 14.03
N LEU A 49 -8.92 -6.47 14.48
CA LEU A 49 -8.83 -5.29 13.62
C LEU A 49 -7.38 -5.12 13.15
N LYS A 50 -7.21 -4.83 11.87
CA LYS A 50 -5.91 -4.56 11.23
C LYS A 50 -5.95 -3.17 10.65
N ARG A 51 -4.85 -2.44 10.84
CA ARG A 51 -4.63 -1.13 10.25
C ARG A 51 -3.19 -1.02 9.81
N TRP A 52 -2.96 -0.42 8.65
CA TRP A 52 -1.62 -0.02 8.28
C TRP A 52 -1.62 1.17 7.37
N GLN A 53 -0.49 1.85 7.38
CA GLN A 53 -0.16 2.96 6.52
C GLN A 53 1.22 2.67 5.94
N TYR A 54 1.27 2.46 4.63
CA TYR A 54 2.50 2.30 3.86
C TYR A 54 2.70 3.50 2.95
N LEU A 55 3.95 3.97 2.89
CA LEU A 55 4.43 4.97 1.97
C LEU A 55 5.65 4.41 1.25
N GLY A 56 5.67 4.54 -0.07
CA GLY A 56 6.82 4.15 -0.90
C GLY A 56 7.24 5.28 -1.83
N VAL A 57 8.53 5.42 -2.07
CA VAL A 57 9.11 6.34 -3.06
C VAL A 57 10.02 5.54 -3.96
N CYS A 58 9.87 5.72 -5.27
CA CYS A 58 10.78 5.16 -6.25
C CYS A 58 11.21 6.23 -7.25
N ASN A 59 12.50 6.25 -7.59
CA ASN A 59 13.05 7.00 -8.71
C ASN A 59 14.26 6.25 -9.30
N GLU A 60 15.03 6.92 -10.15
CA GLU A 60 16.20 6.32 -10.77
C GLU A 60 17.34 5.97 -9.79
N GLU A 61 17.37 6.57 -8.60
CA GLU A 61 18.49 6.46 -7.66
C GLU A 61 18.17 5.58 -6.45
N VAL A 62 16.94 5.64 -5.95
CA VAL A 62 16.54 5.00 -4.69
C VAL A 62 15.14 4.41 -4.75
N ILE A 63 14.98 3.24 -4.14
CA ILE A 63 13.68 2.65 -3.81
C ILE A 63 13.55 2.63 -2.29
N PHE A 64 12.52 3.29 -1.78
CA PHE A 64 12.26 3.44 -0.36
C PHE A 64 10.85 2.98 -0.02
N GLY A 65 10.71 2.24 1.08
CA GLY A 65 9.43 1.84 1.64
C GLY A 65 9.41 2.04 3.14
N LEU A 66 8.25 2.43 3.69
CA LEU A 66 8.03 2.50 5.12
C LEU A 66 6.57 2.15 5.44
N ALA A 67 6.36 1.21 6.38
CA ALA A 67 5.06 0.91 6.94
C ALA A 67 5.00 1.16 8.44
N VAL A 68 3.85 1.65 8.89
CA VAL A 68 3.40 1.56 10.29
C VAL A 68 2.16 0.67 10.32
N VAL A 69 2.21 -0.41 11.10
CA VAL A 69 1.21 -1.48 11.13
C VAL A 69 0.72 -1.68 12.55
N ASP A 70 -0.59 -1.61 12.74
CA ASP A 70 -1.30 -2.07 13.92
C ASP A 70 -2.07 -3.35 13.55
N ALA A 71 -1.54 -4.49 13.97
CA ALA A 71 -2.16 -5.79 13.77
C ALA A 71 -3.13 -6.17 14.91
N GLY A 72 -3.43 -5.26 15.84
CA GLY A 72 -4.28 -5.46 17.02
C GLY A 72 -3.55 -6.12 18.18
N TYR A 73 -2.80 -7.20 17.95
CA TYR A 73 -1.96 -7.85 18.97
C TYR A 73 -0.46 -7.55 18.82
N LEU A 74 -0.06 -6.89 17.72
CA LEU A 74 1.31 -6.47 17.45
C LEU A 74 1.30 -5.09 16.81
N GLY A 75 2.24 -4.25 17.23
CA GLY A 75 2.64 -3.05 16.51
C GLY A 75 3.90 -3.36 15.72
N ASN A 76 3.98 -2.91 14.48
CA ASN A 76 5.16 -3.12 13.65
C ASN A 76 5.49 -1.84 12.86
N MET A 77 6.77 -1.55 12.76
CA MET A 77 7.30 -0.61 11.79
C MET A 77 8.41 -1.32 11.03
N PHE A 78 8.30 -1.30 9.71
CA PHE A 78 9.41 -1.66 8.85
C PHE A 78 9.71 -0.53 7.88
N THR A 79 10.98 -0.42 7.51
CA THR A 79 11.43 0.50 6.48
C THR A 79 12.63 -0.07 5.77
N TYR A 80 12.85 0.36 4.53
CA TYR A 80 14.04 0.07 3.79
C TYR A 80 14.34 1.16 2.77
N ALA A 81 15.62 1.28 2.42
CA ALA A 81 16.10 2.07 1.31
C ALA A 81 17.11 1.24 0.51
N PHE A 82 16.85 1.10 -0.78
CA PHE A 82 17.70 0.42 -1.73
C PHE A 82 18.37 1.45 -2.64
N ASP A 83 19.69 1.51 -2.57
CA ASP A 83 20.52 2.32 -3.45
C ASP A 83 20.69 1.59 -4.79
N ARG A 84 20.13 2.14 -5.85
CA ARG A 84 20.11 1.49 -7.17
C ARG A 84 21.47 1.52 -7.86
N GLU A 85 22.38 2.40 -7.47
CA GLU A 85 23.73 2.46 -8.01
C GLU A 85 24.62 1.39 -7.38
N THR A 86 24.67 1.36 -6.03
CA THR A 86 25.53 0.42 -5.29
C THR A 86 24.91 -0.96 -5.12
N LYS A 87 23.59 -1.08 -5.33
CA LYS A 87 22.76 -2.27 -5.06
C LYS A 87 22.74 -2.66 -3.59
N GLU A 88 22.99 -1.70 -2.69
CA GLU A 88 22.91 -1.92 -1.24
C GLU A 88 21.51 -1.68 -0.70
N LEU A 89 21.05 -2.58 0.17
CA LEU A 89 19.77 -2.48 0.87
C LEU A 89 20.03 -2.21 2.36
N LEU A 90 19.56 -1.07 2.87
CA LEU A 90 19.44 -0.84 4.31
C LEU A 90 17.99 -1.10 4.73
N GLU A 91 17.75 -2.08 5.60
CA GLU A 91 16.42 -2.40 6.12
C GLU A 91 16.36 -2.40 7.65
N TYR A 92 15.17 -2.08 8.17
CA TYR A 92 14.82 -2.21 9.58
C TYR A 92 13.42 -2.80 9.72
N ASP A 93 13.25 -3.68 10.69
CA ASP A 93 11.97 -4.27 11.07
C ASP A 93 11.90 -4.33 12.60
N ILE A 94 10.94 -3.60 13.19
CA ILE A 94 10.78 -3.46 14.63
C ILE A 94 9.35 -3.85 14.99
N ILE A 95 9.22 -4.88 15.83
CA ILE A 95 7.94 -5.40 16.30
C ILE A 95 7.82 -5.16 17.80
N HIS A 96 6.66 -4.68 18.25
CA HIS A 96 6.29 -4.55 19.66
C HIS A 96 5.01 -5.32 19.96
N PRO A 97 4.92 -5.97 21.14
CA PRO A 97 3.69 -6.64 21.56
C PRO A 97 2.56 -5.64 21.81
N LEU A 98 1.32 -6.10 21.65
CA LEU A 98 0.09 -5.39 22.01
C LEU A 98 -0.10 -4.02 21.34
N GLY A 99 0.43 -3.83 20.13
CA GLY A 99 0.34 -2.54 19.44
C GLY A 99 1.17 -1.44 20.11
N LEU A 100 2.00 -1.76 21.11
CA LEU A 100 2.84 -0.77 21.78
C LEU A 100 3.75 -0.07 20.76
N ALA A 101 4.17 1.14 21.12
CA ALA A 101 4.96 2.03 20.27
C ALA A 101 4.26 2.51 18.99
N THR A 102 3.04 2.05 18.67
CA THR A 102 2.33 2.34 17.41
C THR A 102 1.07 3.15 17.66
N GLU A 103 0.81 4.13 16.78
CA GLU A 103 -0.45 4.87 16.77
C GLU A 103 -0.91 5.07 15.32
N ILE A 104 -2.16 4.70 15.02
CA ILE A 104 -2.83 5.02 13.75
C ILE A 104 -4.20 5.64 14.07
N LYS A 105 -4.30 6.95 13.87
CA LYS A 105 -5.50 7.74 14.16
C LYS A 105 -6.08 8.37 12.91
N GLY A 106 -7.40 8.53 12.92
CA GLY A 106 -8.13 9.21 11.85
C GLY A 106 -8.47 8.30 10.68
N ASN A 107 -8.44 8.86 9.49
CA ASN A 107 -8.79 8.23 8.22
C ASN A 107 -7.72 8.57 7.17
N SER A 108 -7.93 8.14 5.91
CA SER A 108 -6.99 8.43 4.84
C SER A 108 -6.99 9.89 4.38
N LEU A 109 -7.88 10.77 4.87
CA LEU A 109 -7.92 12.22 4.58
C LEU A 109 -7.35 13.09 5.71
N SER A 110 -7.38 12.61 6.95
CA SER A 110 -6.97 13.37 8.13
C SER A 110 -6.60 12.43 9.25
N GLY A 111 -5.41 12.63 9.81
CA GLY A 111 -4.95 11.82 10.93
C GLY A 111 -3.44 11.73 11.00
N ASN A 112 -2.97 10.67 11.63
CA ASN A 112 -1.56 10.34 11.66
C ASN A 112 -1.32 8.84 11.78
N ALA A 113 -0.15 8.41 11.34
CA ALA A 113 0.44 7.13 11.70
C ALA A 113 1.82 7.39 12.31
N SER A 114 2.13 6.78 13.45
CA SER A 114 3.43 6.98 14.11
C SER A 114 3.94 5.74 14.80
N PHE A 115 5.26 5.68 14.91
CA PHE A 115 5.97 4.62 15.62
C PHE A 115 7.17 5.16 16.40
N LYS A 116 7.26 4.89 17.71
CA LYS A 116 8.38 5.36 18.55
C LYS A 116 8.99 4.25 19.41
N SER A 117 10.27 3.95 19.19
CA SER A 117 11.01 2.96 20.00
C SER A 117 12.52 3.18 20.04
N GLY A 118 13.04 3.58 21.20
CA GLY A 118 14.47 3.84 21.38
C GLY A 118 14.96 4.94 20.45
N LYS A 119 15.98 4.67 19.62
CA LYS A 119 16.50 5.58 18.59
C LYS A 119 15.67 5.60 17.30
N THR A 120 14.38 5.29 17.39
CA THR A 120 13.47 5.24 16.24
C THR A 120 12.27 6.12 16.52
N ASP A 121 12.03 7.09 15.64
CA ASP A 121 10.87 7.98 15.65
C ASP A 121 10.37 8.11 14.20
N VAL A 122 9.15 7.65 13.95
CA VAL A 122 8.48 7.73 12.65
C VAL A 122 7.15 8.44 12.87
N TYR A 123 6.87 9.41 12.03
CA TYR A 123 5.63 10.16 12.04
C TYR A 123 5.17 10.45 10.62
N MET A 124 3.92 10.10 10.33
CA MET A 124 3.22 10.42 9.10
C MET A 124 2.03 11.30 9.46
N LYS A 125 1.99 12.52 8.93
CA LYS A 125 0.83 13.41 9.01
C LYS A 125 -0.01 13.22 7.76
N ILE A 126 -1.25 12.78 7.95
CA ILE A 126 -2.17 12.49 6.85
C ILE A 126 -3.06 13.71 6.63
N GLY A 127 -3.05 14.24 5.42
CA GLY A 127 -3.91 15.33 4.97
C GLY A 127 -4.61 15.01 3.66
N ALA A 128 -5.64 15.80 3.32
CA ALA A 128 -6.41 15.62 2.10
C ALA A 128 -5.56 15.88 0.84
N ASP A 129 -4.73 16.91 0.88
CA ASP A 129 -3.89 17.32 -0.26
C ASP A 129 -2.50 16.71 -0.22
N SER A 130 -2.04 16.25 0.95
CA SER A 130 -0.68 15.75 1.10
C SER A 130 -0.48 14.84 2.31
N ILE A 131 0.57 14.02 2.23
CA ILE A 131 1.08 13.24 3.37
C ILE A 131 2.52 13.67 3.64
N GLU A 132 2.81 14.05 4.88
CA GLU A 132 4.16 14.43 5.31
C GLU A 132 4.74 13.31 6.16
N LEU A 133 5.91 12.78 5.77
CA LEU A 133 6.66 11.75 6.49
C LEU A 133 7.92 12.36 7.09
N THR A 134 8.12 12.11 8.37
CA THR A 134 9.40 12.30 9.06
C THR A 134 9.80 10.99 9.73
N ALA A 135 10.99 10.49 9.42
CA ALA A 135 11.52 9.27 9.98
C ALA A 135 12.98 9.43 10.39
N MET A 136 13.31 8.94 11.58
CA MET A 136 14.66 8.69 12.05
C MET A 136 14.71 7.27 12.59
N VAL A 137 15.51 6.39 11.99
CA VAL A 137 15.56 4.97 12.36
C VAL A 137 16.99 4.57 12.69
N LYS A 138 17.20 4.27 13.98
CA LYS A 138 18.48 3.82 14.56
C LYS A 138 19.67 4.74 14.29
N GLY A 139 19.43 6.01 13.92
CA GLY A 139 20.47 6.97 13.56
C GLY A 139 21.17 6.69 12.23
N ARG A 140 20.63 5.80 11.38
CA ARG A 140 21.23 5.43 10.09
C ARG A 140 20.30 5.62 8.90
N LEU A 141 18.98 5.64 9.12
CA LEU A 141 18.02 6.02 8.08
C LEU A 141 17.30 7.27 8.53
N LYS A 142 17.27 8.28 7.67
CA LYS A 142 16.50 9.51 7.85
C LYS A 142 15.62 9.71 6.62
N ALA A 143 14.36 10.10 6.79
CA ALA A 143 13.53 10.52 5.67
C ALA A 143 12.68 11.73 6.07
N GLU A 144 12.65 12.74 5.22
CA GLU A 144 11.76 13.89 5.30
C GLU A 144 11.11 14.04 3.93
N LEU A 145 9.86 13.59 3.79
CA LEU A 145 9.20 13.44 2.50
C LEU A 145 7.81 14.05 2.52
N ARG A 146 7.41 14.65 1.40
CA ARG A 146 6.08 15.18 1.17
C ARG A 146 5.50 14.56 -0.09
N PHE A 147 4.38 13.86 0.06
CA PHE A 147 3.63 13.23 -1.01
C PHE A 147 2.45 14.13 -1.38
N GLU A 148 2.38 14.58 -2.63
CA GLU A 148 1.24 15.34 -3.15
C GLU A 148 0.16 14.36 -3.61
N ARG A 149 -1.01 14.46 -3.01
CA ARG A 149 -2.11 13.52 -3.25
C ARG A 149 -2.90 13.88 -4.50
N TYR A 150 -3.54 12.88 -5.08
CA TYR A 150 -4.49 13.09 -6.15
C TYR A 150 -5.89 13.40 -5.62
N SER A 151 -6.66 14.08 -6.45
CA SER A 151 -8.10 14.25 -6.22
C SER A 151 -8.88 12.94 -6.34
N GLU A 152 -8.35 11.98 -7.12
CA GLU A 152 -8.98 10.68 -7.36
C GLU A 152 -8.12 9.56 -6.79
N ALA A 153 -8.55 9.00 -5.66
CA ALA A 153 -7.93 7.83 -5.05
C ALA A 153 -8.81 6.59 -5.23
N MET A 154 -8.20 5.41 -5.26
CA MET A 154 -8.95 4.15 -5.25
C MET A 154 -9.39 3.89 -3.82
N ASN A 155 -10.69 4.08 -3.54
CA ASN A 155 -11.28 3.80 -2.24
C ASN A 155 -12.27 2.66 -2.36
N ILE A 156 -12.11 1.61 -1.55
CA ILE A 156 -12.93 0.41 -1.69
C ILE A 156 -13.18 -0.25 -0.35
N VAL A 157 -14.41 -0.73 -0.16
CA VAL A 157 -14.79 -1.62 0.93
C VAL A 157 -15.19 -2.96 0.33
N THR A 158 -14.44 -4.01 0.63
CA THR A 158 -14.72 -5.38 0.18
C THR A 158 -15.16 -6.28 1.32
N ARG A 159 -15.91 -7.33 0.96
CA ARG A 159 -16.29 -8.37 1.91
C ARG A 159 -15.11 -9.32 2.11
N VAL A 160 -14.85 -9.70 3.37
CA VAL A 160 -13.84 -10.69 3.72
C VAL A 160 -14.51 -11.86 4.45
N GLY A 161 -14.78 -12.92 3.70
CA GLY A 161 -15.60 -14.03 4.16
C GLY A 161 -16.97 -13.59 4.71
N LEU A 162 -17.50 -14.35 5.67
CA LEU A 162 -18.82 -14.09 6.25
C LEU A 162 -18.85 -12.91 7.24
N LYS A 163 -17.73 -12.67 7.93
CA LYS A 163 -17.66 -11.83 9.14
C LYS A 163 -16.72 -10.63 9.01
N GLY A 164 -15.86 -10.60 8.00
CA GLY A 164 -14.87 -9.56 7.80
C GLY A 164 -15.24 -8.57 6.71
N PHE A 165 -14.46 -7.50 6.66
CA PHE A 165 -14.43 -6.54 5.57
C PHE A 165 -13.02 -5.96 5.50
N ASN A 166 -12.67 -5.41 4.36
CA ASN A 166 -11.45 -4.64 4.21
C ASN A 166 -11.77 -3.31 3.55
N TYR A 167 -11.29 -2.22 4.13
CA TYR A 167 -11.24 -0.93 3.48
C TYR A 167 -9.81 -0.59 3.12
N THR A 168 -9.60 -0.08 1.92
CA THR A 168 -8.31 0.47 1.52
C THR A 168 -8.46 1.75 0.71
N THR A 169 -7.48 2.64 0.86
CA THR A 169 -7.23 3.79 -0.01
C THR A 169 -5.86 3.56 -0.66
N LYS A 170 -5.84 3.55 -1.99
CA LYS A 170 -4.61 3.44 -2.79
C LYS A 170 -4.44 4.65 -3.69
N GLU A 171 -3.22 5.15 -3.73
CA GLU A 171 -2.76 6.16 -4.70
C GLU A 171 -1.33 5.78 -5.10
N SER A 172 -1.04 5.80 -6.40
CA SER A 172 0.27 5.42 -6.92
C SER A 172 0.68 6.39 -8.02
N GLY A 173 1.98 6.60 -8.19
CA GLY A 173 2.51 7.58 -9.14
C GLY A 173 2.58 9.00 -8.59
N MET A 174 2.25 9.24 -7.30
CA MET A 174 2.20 10.58 -6.70
C MET A 174 3.52 11.34 -6.87
N ALA A 175 3.46 12.67 -6.97
CA ALA A 175 4.65 13.48 -6.91
C ALA A 175 5.17 13.54 -5.46
N VAL A 176 6.47 13.33 -5.28
CA VAL A 176 7.11 13.35 -3.96
C VAL A 176 8.30 14.32 -3.96
N SER A 177 8.43 15.12 -2.91
CA SER A 177 9.61 15.93 -2.64
C SER A 177 10.25 15.59 -1.29
N GLY A 178 11.55 15.86 -1.16
CA GLY A 178 12.24 15.80 0.13
C GLY A 178 13.58 15.08 0.08
N THR A 179 13.98 14.44 1.17
CA THR A 179 15.27 13.74 1.26
C THR A 179 15.17 12.38 1.94
N ILE A 180 16.06 11.47 1.53
CA ILE A 180 16.27 10.15 2.13
C ILE A 180 17.76 9.99 2.42
N GLY A 181 18.12 9.90 3.70
CA GLY A 181 19.49 9.64 4.16
C GLY A 181 19.67 8.18 4.55
N VAL A 182 20.73 7.55 4.05
CA VAL A 182 21.13 6.15 4.28
C VAL A 182 22.61 6.12 4.66
N GLY A 183 22.91 5.96 5.94
CA GLY A 183 24.27 6.09 6.45
C GLY A 183 24.83 7.48 6.17
N ASP A 184 25.87 7.55 5.33
CA ASP A 184 26.52 8.79 4.92
C ASP A 184 26.02 9.31 3.56
N ARG A 185 25.16 8.56 2.87
CA ARG A 185 24.58 8.93 1.57
C ARG A 185 23.23 9.63 1.76
N GLU A 186 22.96 10.65 0.95
CA GLU A 186 21.69 11.37 0.93
C GLU A 186 21.15 11.42 -0.50
N PHE A 187 19.87 11.14 -0.67
CA PHE A 187 19.14 11.21 -1.93
C PHE A 187 18.16 12.39 -1.86
N THR A 188 18.22 13.28 -2.83
CA THR A 188 17.22 14.33 -3.02
C THR A 188 16.09 13.78 -3.88
N ILE A 189 14.87 13.88 -3.39
CA ILE A 189 13.68 13.42 -4.10
C ILE A 189 13.02 14.62 -4.75
N GLU A 190 13.05 14.64 -6.08
CA GLU A 190 12.44 15.70 -6.89
C GLU A 190 11.05 15.27 -7.40
N PRO A 191 10.02 16.11 -7.29
CA PRO A 191 8.68 15.80 -7.79
C PRO A 191 8.69 15.32 -9.23
N SER A 192 9.45 15.94 -10.12
CA SER A 192 9.50 15.63 -11.55
C SER A 192 10.12 14.28 -11.90
N GLN A 193 10.75 13.59 -10.94
CA GLN A 193 11.47 12.33 -11.16
C GLN A 193 11.06 11.23 -10.19
N SER A 194 10.16 11.51 -9.25
CA SER A 194 9.71 10.57 -8.23
C SER A 194 8.34 9.99 -8.53
N SER A 195 8.12 8.78 -8.02
CA SER A 195 6.81 8.12 -7.97
C SER A 195 6.52 7.69 -6.53
N GLY A 196 5.47 8.26 -5.95
CA GLY A 196 4.98 7.95 -4.62
C GLY A 196 3.88 6.90 -4.63
N VAL A 197 3.88 6.03 -3.62
CA VAL A 197 2.87 5.00 -3.39
C VAL A 197 2.28 5.18 -2.00
N LEU A 198 0.95 5.13 -1.92
CA LEU A 198 0.15 5.11 -0.71
C LEU A 198 -0.63 3.80 -0.67
N ASP A 199 -0.47 3.06 0.43
CA ASP A 199 -1.40 2.01 0.82
C ASP A 199 -1.86 2.25 2.26
N TYR A 200 -3.13 2.65 2.38
CA TYR A 200 -3.84 2.67 3.64
C TYR A 200 -4.81 1.49 3.70
N THR A 201 -4.82 0.77 4.81
CA THR A 201 -5.77 -0.31 5.04
C THR A 201 -6.38 -0.24 6.43
N PHE A 202 -7.66 -0.59 6.52
CA PHE A 202 -8.43 -0.72 7.74
C PHE A 202 -9.45 -1.86 7.59
N GLY A 203 -9.36 -2.90 8.41
CA GLY A 203 -10.28 -4.02 8.21
C GLY A 203 -10.19 -5.18 9.19
N TYR A 204 -11.16 -6.08 9.06
CA TYR A 204 -11.16 -7.41 9.66
C TYR A 204 -10.82 -8.42 8.58
N LEU A 205 -9.53 -8.70 8.43
CA LEU A 205 -9.02 -9.64 7.44
C LEU A 205 -9.38 -11.09 7.78
N SER A 206 -9.24 -11.95 6.77
CA SER A 206 -9.33 -13.40 6.94
C SER A 206 -8.23 -13.88 7.87
N HIS A 207 -8.45 -15.02 8.54
CA HIS A 207 -7.43 -15.63 9.38
C HIS A 207 -6.22 -16.07 8.55
N TYR A 208 -6.48 -16.62 7.36
CA TYR A 208 -5.49 -16.87 6.32
C TYR A 208 -5.73 -15.90 5.18
N THR A 209 -4.69 -15.18 4.78
CA THR A 209 -4.72 -14.23 3.67
C THR A 209 -3.53 -14.49 2.78
N PHE A 210 -3.76 -14.47 1.48
CA PHE A 210 -2.74 -14.47 0.45
C PHE A 210 -3.00 -13.29 -0.48
N TRP A 211 -1.94 -12.61 -0.91
CA TRP A 211 -2.04 -11.67 -2.01
C TRP A 211 -0.75 -11.59 -2.82
N ASN A 212 -0.94 -11.29 -4.10
CA ASN A 212 0.05 -10.59 -4.87
C ASN A 212 -0.34 -9.12 -4.97
N TRP A 213 0.65 -8.24 -4.93
CA TRP A 213 0.47 -6.80 -5.11
C TRP A 213 1.55 -6.27 -6.04
N ALA A 214 1.21 -5.26 -6.83
CA ALA A 214 2.19 -4.43 -7.51
C ALA A 214 1.73 -2.98 -7.43
N SER A 215 2.67 -2.10 -7.13
CA SER A 215 2.41 -0.68 -7.10
C SER A 215 3.66 0.10 -7.42
N GLY A 216 3.48 1.18 -8.18
CA GLY A 216 4.59 1.97 -8.66
C GLY A 216 4.12 2.99 -9.66
N GLY A 217 5.08 3.52 -10.41
CA GLY A 217 4.82 4.54 -11.40
C GLY A 217 6.09 5.06 -12.04
N GLY A 218 5.91 6.05 -12.90
CA GLY A 218 6.97 6.70 -13.66
C GLY A 218 6.35 7.69 -14.61
N PHE A 219 6.97 7.84 -15.78
CA PHE A 219 6.51 8.75 -16.82
C PHE A 219 6.43 8.01 -18.15
N ASP A 220 5.47 8.41 -18.99
CA ASP A 220 5.51 7.99 -20.39
C ASP A 220 6.41 8.88 -21.25
N LYS A 221 6.48 8.52 -22.54
CA LYS A 221 7.27 9.24 -23.55
C LYS A 221 6.80 10.69 -23.76
N GLU A 222 5.56 11.03 -23.41
CA GLU A 222 5.03 12.39 -23.47
C GLU A 222 5.30 13.17 -22.17
N GLY A 223 5.91 12.55 -21.16
CA GLY A 223 6.19 13.14 -19.86
C GLY A 223 4.98 13.16 -18.93
N ARG A 224 3.89 12.45 -19.26
CA ARG A 224 2.72 12.31 -18.37
C ARG A 224 3.08 11.41 -17.22
N ARG A 225 2.60 11.77 -16.02
CA ARG A 225 2.82 11.00 -14.80
C ARG A 225 1.91 9.78 -14.79
N ILE A 226 2.49 8.63 -14.55
CA ILE A 226 1.80 7.34 -14.52
C ILE A 226 1.98 6.70 -13.16
N GLY A 227 0.90 6.14 -12.61
CA GLY A 227 0.96 5.25 -11.47
C GLY A 227 0.01 4.07 -11.61
N PHE A 228 0.25 3.00 -10.87
CA PHE A 228 -0.62 1.83 -10.87
C PHE A 228 -0.65 1.15 -9.50
N ASN A 229 -1.78 0.51 -9.20
CA ASN A 229 -2.00 -0.36 -8.05
C ASN A 229 -2.75 -1.59 -8.55
N LEU A 230 -2.14 -2.76 -8.43
CA LEU A 230 -2.59 -4.02 -8.99
C LEU A 230 -2.53 -5.08 -7.89
N VAL A 231 -3.59 -5.86 -7.72
CA VAL A 231 -3.74 -6.87 -6.67
C VAL A 231 -4.44 -8.10 -7.22
N GLN A 232 -4.01 -9.25 -6.70
CA GLN A 232 -4.64 -10.56 -6.85
C GLN A 232 -4.72 -11.25 -5.48
N GLY A 233 -5.82 -11.95 -5.19
CA GLY A 233 -5.97 -12.79 -3.98
C GLY A 233 -6.62 -12.12 -2.76
N VAL A 234 -6.64 -10.78 -2.70
CA VAL A 234 -7.37 -10.01 -1.69
C VAL A 234 -8.22 -8.94 -2.35
N ASN A 235 -9.27 -8.48 -1.66
CA ASN A 235 -10.18 -7.46 -2.17
C ASN A 235 -10.87 -7.82 -3.49
N GLU A 236 -11.15 -9.11 -3.75
CA GLU A 236 -11.77 -9.62 -5.00
C GLU A 236 -13.19 -10.16 -4.82
N THR A 237 -13.81 -9.98 -3.65
CA THR A 237 -15.20 -10.40 -3.42
C THR A 237 -16.18 -9.33 -3.92
N GLY A 238 -16.47 -9.38 -5.22
CA GLY A 238 -17.48 -8.55 -5.91
C GLY A 238 -16.99 -7.19 -6.43
N TYR A 239 -15.79 -6.77 -6.04
CA TYR A 239 -15.10 -5.57 -6.49
C TYR A 239 -13.60 -5.89 -6.56
N THR A 240 -12.79 -5.04 -7.19
CA THR A 240 -11.31 -5.13 -7.19
C THR A 240 -10.71 -3.77 -6.85
N GLU A 241 -9.51 -3.76 -6.28
CA GLU A 241 -8.75 -2.52 -6.02
C GLU A 241 -7.82 -2.10 -7.15
N ASN A 242 -7.93 -2.76 -8.30
CA ASN A 242 -7.00 -2.58 -9.42
C ASN A 242 -7.30 -1.31 -10.20
N ALA A 243 -6.33 -0.41 -10.27
CA ALA A 243 -6.46 0.87 -10.96
C ALA A 243 -5.09 1.39 -11.39
N PHE A 244 -5.10 2.32 -12.34
CA PHE A 244 -3.94 3.11 -12.70
C PHE A 244 -4.31 4.57 -12.86
N TRP A 245 -3.32 5.45 -12.79
CA TRP A 245 -3.48 6.90 -12.80
C TRP A 245 -2.67 7.49 -13.94
N ILE A 246 -3.28 8.43 -14.67
CA ILE A 246 -2.62 9.27 -15.66
C ILE A 246 -2.81 10.71 -15.23
N ASP A 247 -1.73 11.39 -14.85
CA ASP A 247 -1.74 12.75 -14.28
C ASP A 247 -2.76 12.91 -13.13
N GLY A 248 -2.87 11.87 -12.30
CA GLY A 248 -3.79 11.83 -11.15
C GLY A 248 -5.24 11.49 -11.46
N ARG A 249 -5.63 11.33 -12.73
CA ARG A 249 -6.95 10.77 -13.10
C ARG A 249 -6.93 9.26 -12.97
N MET A 250 -7.81 8.72 -12.15
CA MET A 250 -7.92 7.28 -11.91
C MET A 250 -8.68 6.58 -13.04
N ILE A 251 -8.14 5.45 -13.49
CA ILE A 251 -8.76 4.56 -14.46
C ILE A 251 -8.85 3.17 -13.84
N LYS A 252 -10.08 2.67 -13.72
CA LYS A 252 -10.34 1.31 -13.24
C LYS A 252 -9.94 0.27 -14.28
N THR A 253 -9.35 -0.81 -13.78
CA THR A 253 -9.11 -2.05 -14.52
C THR A 253 -9.69 -3.25 -13.75
N ASP A 254 -9.82 -4.37 -14.46
CA ASP A 254 -10.37 -5.61 -13.93
C ASP A 254 -9.34 -6.38 -13.06
N THR A 255 -9.63 -7.65 -12.77
CA THR A 255 -8.69 -8.63 -12.19
C THR A 255 -7.38 -8.67 -12.95
N ILE A 256 -6.29 -8.88 -12.22
CA ILE A 256 -4.93 -8.95 -12.75
C ILE A 256 -4.44 -10.38 -12.57
N ASP A 257 -3.82 -10.92 -13.61
CA ASP A 257 -3.07 -12.18 -13.58
C ASP A 257 -1.59 -11.86 -13.33
N PHE A 258 -1.08 -12.28 -12.18
CA PHE A 258 0.32 -12.21 -11.80
C PHE A 258 1.04 -13.48 -12.24
N GLN A 259 1.85 -13.37 -13.30
CA GLN A 259 2.62 -14.46 -13.88
C GLN A 259 4.08 -14.33 -13.43
N TYR A 260 4.50 -15.16 -12.47
CA TYR A 260 5.86 -15.18 -11.93
C TYR A 260 6.30 -16.61 -11.58
N ASN A 261 7.59 -16.77 -11.33
CA ASN A 261 8.19 -18.04 -10.91
C ASN A 261 8.30 -18.07 -9.38
N ASP A 262 7.44 -18.82 -8.70
CA ASP A 262 7.48 -18.98 -7.24
C ASP A 262 8.74 -19.69 -6.72
N LEU A 263 9.41 -20.47 -7.57
CA LEU A 263 10.71 -21.08 -7.27
C LEU A 263 11.87 -20.09 -7.38
N ASN A 264 11.68 -18.99 -8.10
CA ASN A 264 12.66 -17.94 -8.27
C ASN A 264 11.97 -16.58 -8.43
N ILE A 265 11.54 -16.03 -7.29
CA ILE A 265 10.81 -14.75 -7.15
C ILE A 265 11.52 -13.56 -7.84
N LEU A 266 12.83 -13.66 -8.11
CA LEU A 266 13.60 -12.62 -8.79
C LEU A 266 13.64 -12.76 -10.32
N ASP A 267 13.02 -13.79 -10.90
CA ASP A 267 12.74 -13.83 -12.33
C ASP A 267 11.70 -12.75 -12.70
N PRO A 268 11.66 -12.25 -13.96
CA PRO A 268 10.69 -11.23 -14.36
C PRO A 268 9.23 -11.67 -14.16
N TRP A 269 8.37 -10.73 -13.75
CA TRP A 269 6.94 -10.96 -13.53
C TRP A 269 6.16 -10.31 -14.67
N ARG A 270 5.15 -10.98 -15.21
CA ARG A 270 4.20 -10.35 -16.13
C ARG A 270 2.87 -10.12 -15.43
N LEU A 271 2.30 -8.94 -15.63
CA LEU A 271 1.04 -8.51 -15.02
C LEU A 271 0.07 -8.13 -16.12
N VAL A 272 -1.01 -8.90 -16.27
CA VAL A 272 -1.99 -8.70 -17.35
C VAL A 272 -3.39 -8.56 -16.78
N SER A 273 -4.16 -7.56 -17.22
CA SER A 273 -5.56 -7.44 -16.81
C SER A 273 -6.50 -8.21 -17.72
N SER A 274 -7.58 -8.75 -17.14
CA SER A 274 -8.63 -9.47 -17.89
C SER A 274 -9.33 -8.61 -18.95
N ASP A 275 -9.33 -7.28 -18.78
CA ASP A 275 -9.91 -6.31 -19.71
C ASP A 275 -8.89 -5.75 -20.73
N GLY A 276 -7.64 -6.25 -20.73
CA GLY A 276 -6.58 -5.85 -21.67
C GLY A 276 -5.99 -4.46 -21.44
N LYS A 277 -6.41 -3.75 -20.39
CA LYS A 277 -5.91 -2.41 -20.04
C LYS A 277 -4.51 -2.42 -19.45
N VAL A 278 -4.05 -3.53 -18.89
CA VAL A 278 -2.72 -3.66 -18.27
C VAL A 278 -1.98 -4.79 -18.96
N ASP A 279 -0.77 -4.50 -19.45
CA ASP A 279 0.22 -5.49 -19.85
C ASP A 279 1.60 -4.94 -19.46
N LEU A 280 2.06 -5.28 -18.26
CA LEU A 280 3.32 -4.81 -17.69
C LEU A 280 4.25 -5.98 -17.44
N THR A 281 5.55 -5.74 -17.56
CA THR A 281 6.61 -6.63 -17.12
C THR A 281 7.41 -5.94 -16.04
N PHE A 282 7.61 -6.63 -14.92
CA PHE A 282 8.42 -6.21 -13.81
C PHE A 282 9.75 -6.97 -13.81
N TYR A 283 10.84 -6.23 -13.58
CA TYR A 283 12.20 -6.73 -13.50
C TYR A 283 12.72 -6.45 -12.08
N PRO A 284 12.76 -7.47 -11.21
CA PRO A 284 13.31 -7.35 -9.87
C PRO A 284 14.78 -6.86 -9.88
N GLU A 285 15.11 -5.92 -8.99
CA GLU A 285 16.49 -5.45 -8.77
C GLU A 285 17.01 -5.80 -7.38
N GLY A 286 16.09 -6.09 -6.46
CA GLY A 286 16.36 -6.55 -5.11
C GLY A 286 15.05 -6.96 -4.44
N GLU A 287 15.14 -7.38 -3.18
CA GLU A 287 14.00 -7.89 -2.44
C GLU A 287 14.15 -7.60 -0.96
N ARG A 288 13.05 -7.16 -0.34
CA ARG A 288 12.84 -7.31 1.10
C ARG A 288 12.09 -8.63 1.33
N LYS A 289 12.67 -9.53 2.14
CA LYS A 289 12.00 -10.79 2.50
C LYS A 289 11.98 -11.04 3.98
N LYS A 290 10.88 -11.62 4.46
CA LYS A 290 10.73 -11.99 5.87
C LYS A 290 9.83 -13.19 6.04
N ALA A 291 10.37 -14.22 6.69
CA ALA A 291 9.61 -15.33 7.21
C ALA A 291 9.49 -15.23 8.74
N LEU A 292 8.27 -15.31 9.26
CA LEU A 292 7.96 -15.41 10.68
C LEU A 292 6.95 -16.55 10.88
N ASN A 293 7.23 -17.46 11.82
CA ASN A 293 6.30 -18.50 12.21
C ASN A 293 6.31 -18.66 13.74
N LEU A 294 5.23 -18.23 14.39
CA LEU A 294 4.98 -18.38 15.83
C LEU A 294 3.82 -19.36 16.09
N GLY A 295 3.51 -20.24 15.14
CA GLY A 295 2.44 -21.25 15.19
C GLY A 295 1.04 -20.67 14.95
N ILE A 296 0.59 -19.75 15.81
CA ILE A 296 -0.69 -19.05 15.66
C ILE A 296 -0.60 -17.89 14.66
N LEU A 297 0.57 -17.27 14.59
CA LEU A 297 0.91 -16.20 13.65
C LEU A 297 1.93 -16.73 12.64
N MET A 298 1.69 -16.47 11.36
CA MET A 298 2.64 -16.77 10.29
C MET A 298 2.67 -15.60 9.32
N SER A 299 3.84 -15.31 8.78
CA SER A 299 4.03 -14.36 7.69
C SER A 299 5.16 -14.87 6.82
N ASN A 300 4.87 -15.19 5.56
CA ASN A 300 5.88 -15.39 4.53
C ASN A 300 5.77 -14.24 3.54
N PHE A 301 6.67 -13.28 3.64
CA PHE A 301 6.62 -12.01 2.91
C PHE A 301 7.81 -11.91 1.97
N HIS A 302 7.51 -11.72 0.69
CA HIS A 302 8.46 -11.41 -0.37
C HIS A 302 8.01 -10.11 -1.00
N GLN A 303 8.88 -9.10 -1.01
CA GLN A 303 8.63 -7.82 -1.67
C GLN A 303 9.80 -7.47 -2.58
N PRO A 304 9.84 -8.05 -3.78
CA PRO A 304 10.75 -7.61 -4.80
C PRO A 304 10.43 -6.19 -5.23
N PHE A 305 11.46 -5.38 -5.42
CA PHE A 305 11.35 -4.02 -5.93
C PHE A 305 12.29 -3.86 -7.13
N GLY A 306 11.95 -2.93 -8.01
CA GLY A 306 12.68 -2.80 -9.27
C GLY A 306 11.92 -2.02 -10.31
N ARG A 307 12.05 -2.46 -11.55
CA ARG A 307 11.67 -1.69 -12.74
C ARG A 307 10.46 -2.30 -13.44
N PHE A 308 9.58 -1.44 -13.94
CA PHE A 308 8.44 -1.81 -14.76
C PHE A 308 8.60 -1.26 -16.17
N GLU A 309 8.16 -2.05 -17.15
CA GLU A 309 7.98 -1.64 -18.53
C GLU A 309 6.63 -2.17 -19.04
N GLY A 310 6.05 -1.54 -20.05
CA GLY A 310 4.88 -2.07 -20.73
C GLY A 310 3.84 -1.02 -21.03
N THR A 311 2.58 -1.45 -21.15
CA THR A 311 1.50 -0.61 -21.65
C THR A 311 0.29 -0.61 -20.73
N LEU A 312 -0.23 0.60 -20.49
CA LEU A 312 -1.56 0.83 -19.92
C LEU A 312 -2.50 1.38 -21.00
N ARG A 313 -3.80 1.03 -20.96
CA ARG A 313 -4.76 1.44 -22.00
C ARG A 313 -6.05 2.03 -21.44
N ASP A 314 -6.49 3.14 -22.03
CA ASP A 314 -7.81 3.74 -21.78
C ASP A 314 -8.55 3.94 -23.12
N GLY A 315 -9.47 3.02 -23.42
CA GLY A 315 -10.11 2.94 -24.73
C GLY A 315 -9.08 2.67 -25.83
N THR A 316 -8.93 3.60 -26.77
CA THR A 316 -7.95 3.52 -27.87
C THR A 316 -6.61 4.18 -27.52
N THR A 317 -6.48 4.79 -26.35
CA THR A 317 -5.25 5.48 -25.93
C THR A 317 -4.32 4.50 -25.23
N GLU A 318 -3.07 4.44 -25.67
CA GLU A 318 -2.02 3.67 -25.01
C GLU A 318 -1.02 4.60 -24.30
N TYR A 319 -0.64 4.20 -23.10
CA TYR A 319 0.36 4.87 -22.27
C TYR A 319 1.52 3.89 -22.09
N GLN A 320 2.67 4.22 -22.68
CA GLN A 320 3.86 3.37 -22.67
C GLN A 320 4.76 3.76 -21.50
N ILE A 321 4.97 2.83 -20.58
CA ILE A 321 5.93 2.97 -19.48
C ILE A 321 7.27 2.44 -20.01
N GLN A 322 8.22 3.34 -20.27
CA GLN A 322 9.57 2.96 -20.68
C GLN A 322 10.43 2.57 -19.50
N THR A 323 10.32 3.33 -18.40
CA THR A 323 11.01 3.04 -17.15
C THR A 323 10.14 3.50 -16.00
N GLY A 324 9.31 2.60 -15.49
CA GLY A 324 8.61 2.77 -14.22
C GLY A 324 9.39 2.10 -13.09
N PHE A 325 9.15 2.51 -11.86
CA PHE A 325 9.73 1.88 -10.68
C PHE A 325 8.64 1.57 -9.67
N GLY A 326 8.86 0.55 -8.87
CA GLY A 326 7.90 0.17 -7.85
C GLY A 326 8.22 -1.14 -7.15
N PHE A 327 7.16 -1.68 -6.59
CA PHE A 327 7.16 -2.84 -5.72
C PHE A 327 6.27 -3.92 -6.35
N THR A 328 6.65 -5.16 -6.10
CA THR A 328 5.76 -6.32 -6.18
C THR A 328 5.76 -7.02 -4.83
N GLU A 329 4.72 -7.80 -4.55
CA GLU A 329 4.66 -8.65 -3.36
C GLU A 329 4.12 -10.02 -3.70
N GLU A 330 4.62 -11.01 -2.96
CA GLU A 330 3.92 -12.22 -2.60
C GLU A 330 3.87 -12.26 -1.07
N HIS A 331 2.66 -12.28 -0.50
CA HIS A 331 2.50 -12.37 0.95
C HIS A 331 1.48 -13.40 1.32
N GLU A 332 1.93 -14.41 2.07
CA GLU A 332 1.09 -15.30 2.85
C GLU A 332 1.09 -14.89 4.33
N ALA A 333 -0.10 -14.67 4.90
CA ALA A 333 -0.26 -14.29 6.29
C ALA A 333 -1.30 -15.17 6.99
N LYS A 334 -0.96 -15.59 8.22
CA LYS A 334 -1.86 -16.20 9.19
C LYS A 334 -1.93 -15.30 10.43
N TRP A 335 -3.12 -14.77 10.74
CA TRP A 335 -3.36 -13.77 11.79
C TRP A 335 -3.93 -14.35 13.07
#